data_AF-A0A949YRR8-F1
#
_entry.id   AF-A0A949YRR8-F1
#
_cell.length_a   1.000
_cell.length_b   1.000
_cell.length_c   1.000
_cell.angle_alpha   90.00
_cell.angle_beta   90.00
_cell.angle_gamma   90.00
#
_symmetry.space_group_name_H-M   'P 1'
#
loop_
_entity.id
_entity.type
_entity.pdbx_description
1 polymer ?
#
loop_
_entity_poly.entity_id
_entity_poly.type
_entity_poly.pdbx_seq_one_letter_code
_entity_poly.pdbx_strand_id
1 'polypeptide(L)'
;MSDKQPGGQRSDQIEAGIARLYQELNREDSQLRSCLLDAAIAGLRLTRSPESLDLRRDAAQIWAVIEPILSHHLEAEDTKLIPWLNQRQPLSRETRRRIQRSHSRLRTLIAMIGQANADRLVTAHARDAGRALVNLVMDLDDAIDDEERRLFPALRKALFAIRGHSSAS
;
A
#
# COMPACT_ATOMS: atom_id res chain seq x y z
N MET A 1 -18.18 -32.57 33.60
CA MET A 1 -18.28 -31.18 33.10
C MET A 1 -17.06 -30.97 32.21
N SER A 2 -17.24 -31.03 30.90
CA SER A 2 -16.13 -30.95 29.94
C SER A 2 -15.79 -29.49 29.65
N ASP A 3 -14.52 -29.14 29.86
CA ASP A 3 -13.90 -27.90 29.43
C ASP A 3 -14.04 -27.74 27.91
N LYS A 4 -14.84 -26.75 27.49
CA LYS A 4 -14.87 -26.28 26.11
C LYS A 4 -13.68 -25.32 25.93
N GLN A 5 -12.62 -25.78 25.26
CA GLN A 5 -11.52 -24.91 24.85
C GLN A 5 -12.04 -23.80 23.91
N PRO A 6 -11.88 -22.50 24.23
CA PRO A 6 -12.34 -21.39 23.39
C PRO A 6 -11.31 -20.97 22.31
N GLY A 7 -10.24 -21.74 22.10
CA GLY A 7 -9.11 -21.37 21.24
C GLY A 7 -9.38 -21.44 19.73
N GLY A 8 -10.17 -22.41 19.27
CA GLY A 8 -10.39 -22.66 17.82
C GLY A 8 -11.15 -21.54 17.11
N GLN A 9 -12.29 -21.11 17.68
CA GLN A 9 -13.14 -20.09 17.06
C GLN A 9 -12.45 -18.72 16.90
N ARG A 10 -11.53 -18.36 17.80
CA ARG A 10 -10.80 -17.09 17.74
C ARG A 10 -9.71 -17.11 16.67
N SER A 11 -9.05 -18.25 16.45
CA SER A 11 -8.06 -18.41 15.37
C SER A 11 -8.73 -18.33 13.99
N ASP A 12 -9.85 -19.03 13.81
CA ASP A 12 -10.59 -19.07 12.54
C ASP A 12 -11.12 -17.68 12.15
N GLN A 13 -11.57 -16.88 13.14
CA GLN A 13 -12.01 -15.50 12.89
C GLN A 13 -10.86 -14.58 12.48
N ILE A 14 -9.69 -14.70 13.12
CA ILE A 14 -8.51 -13.90 12.74
C ILE A 14 -8.07 -14.25 11.32
N GLU A 15 -8.06 -15.53 10.96
CA GLU A 15 -7.67 -16.01 9.64
C GLU A 15 -8.65 -15.58 8.55
N ALA A 16 -9.95 -15.66 8.82
CA ALA A 16 -10.97 -15.13 7.93
C ALA A 16 -10.84 -13.60 7.76
N GLY A 17 -10.45 -12.88 8.81
CA GLY A 17 -10.14 -11.45 8.77
C GLY A 17 -8.95 -11.14 7.87
N ILE A 18 -7.84 -11.87 8.02
CA ILE A 18 -6.63 -11.71 7.19
C ILE A 18 -6.91 -12.08 5.72
N ALA A 19 -7.69 -13.12 5.46
CA ALA A 19 -8.07 -13.49 4.09
C ALA A 19 -8.92 -12.41 3.40
N ARG A 20 -9.82 -11.74 4.13
CA ARG A 20 -10.55 -10.58 3.61
C ARG A 20 -9.64 -9.39 3.37
N LEU A 21 -8.78 -9.08 4.33
CA LEU A 21 -7.82 -7.98 4.19
C LEU A 21 -6.91 -8.18 2.98
N TYR A 22 -6.43 -9.40 2.75
CA TYR A 22 -5.68 -9.73 1.54
C TYR A 22 -6.44 -9.40 0.24
N GLN A 23 -7.72 -9.75 0.17
CA GLN A 23 -8.54 -9.48 -1.02
C GLN A 23 -8.79 -7.97 -1.21
N GLU A 24 -8.94 -7.26 -0.11
CA GLU A 24 -9.05 -5.79 -0.08
C GLU A 24 -7.78 -5.14 -0.61
N LEU A 25 -6.61 -5.47 -0.05
CA LEU A 25 -5.31 -4.92 -0.48
C LEU A 25 -5.03 -5.23 -1.95
N ASN A 26 -5.28 -6.46 -2.41
CA ASN A 26 -5.09 -6.83 -3.82
C ASN A 26 -6.06 -6.06 -4.75
N ARG A 27 -7.24 -5.65 -4.26
CA ARG A 27 -8.14 -4.78 -5.01
C ARG A 27 -7.63 -3.35 -5.04
N GLU A 28 -7.11 -2.86 -3.92
CA GLU A 28 -6.49 -1.54 -3.82
C GLU A 28 -5.30 -1.42 -4.78
N ASP A 29 -4.44 -2.44 -4.89
CA ASP A 29 -3.36 -2.48 -5.88
C ASP A 29 -3.87 -2.29 -7.30
N SER A 30 -4.96 -2.96 -7.65
CA SER A 30 -5.60 -2.82 -8.96
C SER A 30 -6.13 -1.40 -9.19
N GLN A 31 -6.71 -0.80 -8.14
CA GLN A 31 -7.20 0.58 -8.19
C GLN A 31 -6.05 1.58 -8.32
N LEU A 32 -4.99 1.42 -7.53
CA LEU A 32 -3.78 2.24 -7.58
C LEU A 32 -3.11 2.12 -8.96
N ARG A 33 -2.90 0.90 -9.47
CA ARG A 33 -2.36 0.67 -10.82
C ARG A 33 -3.15 1.40 -11.90
N SER A 34 -4.49 1.40 -11.79
CA SER A 34 -5.36 2.03 -12.81
C SER A 34 -5.16 3.54 -12.94
N CYS A 35 -4.72 4.23 -11.88
CA CYS A 35 -4.50 5.67 -11.89
C CYS A 35 -3.03 6.10 -12.02
N LEU A 36 -2.08 5.14 -12.07
CA LEU A 36 -0.64 5.45 -12.15
C LEU A 36 -0.27 6.28 -13.39
N LEU A 37 -0.81 5.92 -14.55
CA LEU A 37 -0.51 6.64 -15.79
C LEU A 37 -0.99 8.09 -15.73
N ASP A 38 -2.22 8.31 -15.27
CA ASP A 38 -2.81 9.64 -15.13
C ASP A 38 -2.03 10.48 -14.11
N ALA A 39 -1.63 9.88 -12.99
CA ALA A 39 -0.78 10.52 -11.99
C ALA A 39 0.59 10.92 -12.55
N ALA A 40 1.23 10.04 -13.32
CA ALA A 40 2.51 10.35 -13.96
C ALA A 40 2.37 11.50 -14.97
N ILE A 41 1.32 11.49 -15.80
CA ILE A 41 1.03 12.55 -16.75
C ILE A 41 0.80 13.88 -16.03
N ALA A 42 -0.03 13.89 -14.99
CA ALA A 42 -0.32 15.09 -14.21
C ALA A 42 0.94 15.62 -13.51
N GLY A 43 1.74 14.75 -12.89
CA GLY A 43 2.99 15.11 -12.24
C GLY A 43 4.02 15.69 -13.22
N LEU A 44 4.16 15.11 -14.41
CA LEU A 44 5.04 15.62 -15.48
C LEU A 44 4.58 16.98 -15.99
N ARG A 45 3.28 17.15 -16.25
CA ARG A 45 2.71 18.43 -16.70
C ARG A 45 2.90 19.50 -15.64
N LEU A 46 2.61 19.20 -14.38
CA LEU A 46 2.80 20.13 -13.26
C LEU A 46 4.27 20.50 -13.06
N THR A 47 5.19 19.55 -13.22
CA THR A 47 6.64 19.82 -13.12
C THR A 47 7.11 20.79 -14.20
N ARG A 48 6.58 20.65 -15.42
CA ARG A 48 6.93 21.48 -16.58
C ARG A 48 6.33 22.89 -16.49
N SER A 49 5.08 22.99 -16.04
CA SER A 49 4.32 24.25 -15.97
C SER A 49 3.71 24.47 -14.58
N PRO A 50 4.54 24.63 -13.54
CA PRO A 50 4.10 24.71 -12.15
C PRO A 50 3.28 25.97 -11.85
N GLU A 51 3.34 27.01 -12.68
CA GLU A 51 2.55 28.24 -12.58
C GLU A 51 1.09 28.05 -12.99
N SER A 52 0.76 27.00 -13.75
CA SER A 52 -0.59 26.76 -14.24
C SER A 52 -1.52 26.28 -13.11
N LEU A 53 -2.55 27.08 -12.82
CA LEU A 53 -3.55 26.74 -11.80
C LEU A 53 -4.37 25.52 -12.19
N ASP A 54 -4.64 25.31 -13.48
CA ASP A 54 -5.42 24.17 -13.94
C ASP A 54 -4.62 22.87 -13.77
N LEU A 55 -3.33 22.87 -14.10
CA LEU A 55 -2.46 21.71 -13.87
C LEU A 55 -2.29 21.39 -12.38
N ARG A 56 -2.29 22.40 -11.51
CA ARG A 56 -2.30 22.18 -10.05
C ARG A 56 -3.58 21.50 -9.60
N ARG A 57 -4.74 21.94 -10.10
CA ARG A 57 -6.04 21.33 -9.79
C ARG A 57 -6.12 19.89 -10.30
N ASP A 58 -5.68 19.64 -11.53
CA ASP A 58 -5.65 18.29 -12.11
C ASP A 58 -4.83 17.33 -11.24
N ALA A 59 -3.60 17.73 -10.87
CA ALA A 59 -2.74 16.93 -10.01
C ALA A 59 -3.34 16.73 -8.62
N ALA A 60 -3.95 17.76 -8.03
CA ALA A 60 -4.62 17.65 -6.73
C ALA A 60 -5.84 16.72 -6.77
N GLN A 61 -6.61 16.72 -7.87
CA GLN A 61 -7.77 15.85 -8.03
C GLN A 61 -7.35 14.37 -8.13
N ILE A 62 -6.27 14.08 -8.87
CA ILE A 62 -5.71 12.73 -8.94
C ILE A 62 -5.16 12.31 -7.58
N TRP A 63 -4.47 13.23 -6.89
CA TRP A 63 -3.94 12.96 -5.56
C TRP A 63 -5.04 12.62 -4.54
N ALA A 64 -6.17 13.34 -4.58
CA ALA A 64 -7.32 13.08 -3.71
C ALA A 64 -7.95 11.70 -3.90
N VAL A 65 -7.69 11.02 -5.03
CA VAL A 65 -8.11 9.63 -5.28
C VAL A 65 -7.06 8.64 -4.73
N ILE A 66 -5.77 8.93 -4.95
CA ILE A 66 -4.67 8.01 -4.60
C ILE A 66 -4.40 7.98 -3.10
N GLU A 67 -4.33 9.16 -2.47
CA GLU A 67 -3.88 9.33 -1.08
C GLU A 67 -4.64 8.48 -0.05
N PRO A 68 -5.98 8.43 -0.04
CA PRO A 68 -6.70 7.62 0.95
C PRO A 68 -6.48 6.12 0.75
N ILE A 69 -6.43 5.66 -0.50
CA ILE A 69 -6.22 4.24 -0.84
C ILE A 69 -4.82 3.82 -0.42
N LEU A 70 -3.80 4.57 -0.86
CA LEU A 70 -2.41 4.25 -0.55
C LEU A 70 -2.12 4.32 0.95
N SER A 71 -2.67 5.31 1.66
CA SER A 71 -2.47 5.45 3.11
C SER A 71 -3.08 4.27 3.87
N HIS A 72 -4.32 3.88 3.51
CA HIS A 72 -4.96 2.70 4.08
C HIS A 72 -4.15 1.43 3.81
N HIS A 73 -3.76 1.23 2.55
CA HIS A 73 -3.01 0.08 2.10
C HIS A 73 -1.74 -0.13 2.94
N LEU A 74 -0.88 0.90 3.00
CA LEU A 74 0.38 0.86 3.74
C LEU A 74 0.16 0.66 5.25
N GLU A 75 -0.88 1.26 5.84
CA GLU A 75 -1.19 1.07 7.25
C GLU A 75 -1.64 -0.38 7.53
N ALA A 76 -2.52 -0.93 6.72
CA ALA A 76 -3.05 -2.26 6.92
C ALA A 76 -2.00 -3.35 6.70
N GLU A 77 -1.09 -3.16 5.75
CA GLU A 77 0.09 -4.01 5.58
C GLU A 77 0.96 -4.03 6.84
N ASP A 78 1.36 -2.85 7.33
CA ASP A 78 2.31 -2.72 8.43
C ASP A 78 1.74 -3.14 9.80
N THR A 79 0.45 -2.89 10.02
CA THR A 79 -0.18 -3.10 11.33
C THR A 79 -0.84 -4.47 11.48
N LYS A 80 -1.28 -5.07 10.37
CA LYS A 80 -2.06 -6.33 10.40
C LYS A 80 -1.38 -7.42 9.61
N LEU A 81 -1.13 -7.19 8.31
CA LEU A 81 -0.74 -8.26 7.39
C LEU A 81 0.67 -8.79 7.67
N ILE A 82 1.67 -7.90 7.69
CA ILE A 82 3.08 -8.24 7.89
C ILE A 82 3.32 -8.82 9.30
N PRO A 83 2.77 -8.26 10.39
CA PRO A 83 2.90 -8.85 11.71
C PRO A 83 2.30 -10.26 11.78
N TRP A 84 1.10 -10.48 11.23
CA TRP A 84 0.46 -11.79 11.21
C TRP A 84 1.29 -12.80 10.42
N LEU A 85 1.79 -12.41 9.25
CA LEU A 85 2.62 -13.28 8.41
C LEU A 85 3.91 -13.65 9.13
N ASN A 86 4.59 -12.69 9.76
CA ASN A 86 5.85 -12.95 10.46
C ASN A 86 5.70 -13.89 11.67
N GLN A 87 4.53 -13.96 12.30
CA GLN A 87 4.27 -14.90 13.41
C GLN A 87 4.15 -16.35 12.93
N ARG A 88 3.74 -16.57 11.68
CA ARG A 88 3.47 -17.91 11.13
C ARG A 88 4.56 -18.39 10.18
N GLN A 89 4.99 -17.52 9.29
CA GLN A 89 6.03 -17.78 8.31
C GLN A 89 6.92 -16.54 8.19
N PRO A 90 8.03 -16.48 8.94
CA PRO A 90 8.91 -15.33 8.92
C PRO A 90 9.40 -15.03 7.51
N LEU A 91 9.15 -13.79 7.05
CA LEU A 91 9.77 -13.28 5.84
C LEU A 91 11.29 -13.25 6.01
N SER A 92 12.03 -13.45 4.92
CA SER A 92 13.48 -13.27 4.95
C SER A 92 13.82 -11.84 5.39
N ARG A 93 14.93 -11.69 6.14
CA ARG A 93 15.38 -10.38 6.63
C ARG A 93 15.52 -9.36 5.51
N GLU A 94 15.98 -9.82 4.34
CA GLU A 94 16.11 -9.01 3.14
C GLU A 94 14.75 -8.53 2.62
N THR A 95 13.77 -9.43 2.49
CA THR A 95 12.42 -9.10 2.02
C THR A 95 11.75 -8.08 2.97
N ARG A 96 11.82 -8.32 4.28
CA ARG A 96 11.28 -7.40 5.28
C ARG A 96 11.90 -6.00 5.17
N ARG A 97 13.23 -5.92 5.04
CA ARG A 97 13.95 -4.64 4.85
C ARG A 97 13.60 -3.95 3.55
N ARG A 98 13.26 -4.70 2.50
CA ARG A 98 12.86 -4.14 1.21
C ARG A 98 11.48 -3.51 1.29
N ILE A 99 10.50 -4.25 1.83
CA ILE A 99 9.13 -3.76 2.07
C ILE A 99 9.15 -2.50 2.95
N GLN A 100 9.85 -2.55 4.10
CA GLN A 100 9.95 -1.39 4.99
C GLN A 100 10.58 -0.16 4.34
N ARG A 101 11.59 -0.35 3.47
CA ARG A 101 12.20 0.76 2.72
C ARG A 101 11.24 1.32 1.68
N SER A 102 10.48 0.46 0.99
CA SER A 102 9.43 0.89 0.06
C SER A 102 8.38 1.73 0.79
N HIS A 103 7.80 1.21 1.88
CA HIS A 103 6.77 1.91 2.65
C HIS A 103 7.27 3.26 3.20
N SER A 104 8.53 3.31 3.67
CA SER A 104 9.14 4.56 4.15
C SER A 104 9.29 5.60 3.04
N ARG A 105 9.69 5.18 1.84
CA ARG A 105 9.79 6.06 0.68
C ARG A 105 8.42 6.55 0.22
N LEU A 106 7.45 5.65 0.10
CA LEU A 106 6.07 6.01 -0.26
C LEU A 106 5.48 7.01 0.75
N ARG A 107 5.63 6.80 2.05
CA ARG A 107 5.19 7.77 3.08
C ARG A 107 5.88 9.11 3.00
N THR A 108 7.17 9.13 2.66
CA THR A 108 7.90 10.37 2.44
C THR A 108 7.31 11.15 1.26
N LEU A 109 7.01 10.46 0.16
CA LEU A 109 6.41 11.05 -1.03
C LEU A 109 4.97 11.54 -0.77
N ILE A 110 4.16 10.77 -0.04
CA ILE A 110 2.83 11.17 0.44
C ILE A 110 2.92 12.49 1.20
N ALA A 111 3.84 12.59 2.17
CA ALA A 111 4.02 13.80 2.97
C ALA A 111 4.46 15.01 2.13
N MET A 112 5.36 14.81 1.16
CA MET A 112 5.81 15.89 0.25
C MET A 112 4.66 16.42 -0.61
N ILE A 113 3.81 15.54 -1.14
CA ILE A 113 2.65 15.94 -1.97
C ILE A 113 1.59 16.62 -1.09
N GLY A 114 1.33 16.10 0.11
CA GLY A 114 0.38 16.67 1.06
C GLY A 114 0.75 18.08 1.51
N GLN A 115 2.03 18.32 1.85
CA GLN A 115 2.54 19.66 2.21
C GLN A 115 2.38 20.67 1.08
N ALA A 116 2.57 20.23 -0.17
CA ALA A 116 2.38 21.08 -1.32
C ALA A 116 0.90 21.50 -1.51
N ASN A 117 -0.08 20.64 -1.18
CA ASN A 117 -1.49 21.00 -1.30
C ASN A 117 -2.03 21.91 -0.18
N ALA A 118 -1.39 21.92 0.99
CA ALA A 118 -1.87 22.65 2.18
C ALA A 118 -1.61 24.16 2.13
N ASP A 119 -0.58 24.61 1.41
CA ASP A 119 -0.20 26.00 1.31
C ASP A 119 -0.56 26.61 -0.04
N ARG A 120 -0.86 27.91 -0.06
CA ARG A 120 -0.96 28.71 -1.30
C ARG A 120 0.35 28.58 -2.08
N LEU A 121 0.38 27.61 -2.98
CA LEU A 121 1.59 27.12 -3.66
C LEU A 121 2.36 28.25 -4.33
N VAL A 122 3.49 28.63 -3.74
CA VAL A 122 4.57 29.26 -4.49
C VAL A 122 4.99 28.28 -5.59
N THR A 123 5.29 28.78 -6.79
CA THR A 123 5.58 27.96 -7.98
C THR A 123 6.63 26.87 -7.75
N ALA A 124 7.60 27.09 -6.85
CA ALA A 124 8.58 26.08 -6.46
C ALA A 124 7.95 24.82 -5.84
N HIS A 125 7.03 24.99 -4.89
CA HIS A 125 6.35 23.86 -4.23
C HIS A 125 5.48 23.06 -5.21
N ALA A 126 4.86 23.72 -6.19
CA ALA A 126 4.06 23.04 -7.20
C ALA A 126 4.92 22.14 -8.09
N ARG A 127 6.13 22.62 -8.45
CA ARG A 127 7.09 21.81 -9.21
C ARG A 127 7.57 20.61 -8.40
N ASP A 128 7.85 20.80 -7.12
CA ASP A 128 8.28 19.72 -6.22
C ASP A 128 7.18 18.68 -6.01
N ALA A 129 5.92 19.11 -5.89
CA ALA A 129 4.77 18.22 -5.86
C ALA A 129 4.65 17.40 -7.14
N GLY A 130 4.82 18.03 -8.31
CA GLY A 130 4.82 17.34 -9.60
C GLY A 130 5.90 16.26 -9.66
N ARG A 131 7.13 16.56 -9.21
CA ARG A 131 8.22 15.59 -9.13
C ARG A 131 7.94 14.46 -8.14
N ALA A 132 7.43 14.80 -6.96
CA ALA A 132 7.07 13.83 -5.95
C ALA A 132 5.98 12.87 -6.45
N LEU A 133 4.99 13.37 -7.20
CA LEU A 133 3.94 12.55 -7.81
C LEU A 133 4.50 11.59 -8.87
N VAL A 134 5.43 12.04 -9.71
CA VAL A 134 6.11 11.15 -10.70
C VAL A 134 6.92 10.07 -9.99
N ASN A 135 7.68 10.44 -8.95
CA ASN A 135 8.46 9.48 -8.17
C ASN A 135 7.57 8.49 -7.43
N LEU A 136 6.43 8.96 -6.91
CA LEU A 136 5.46 8.11 -6.24
C LEU A 136 4.94 7.03 -7.18
N VAL A 137 4.63 7.38 -8.42
CA VAL A 137 4.13 6.40 -9.40
C VAL A 137 5.14 5.28 -9.64
N MET A 138 6.42 5.62 -9.80
CA MET A 138 7.47 4.61 -10.01
C MET A 138 7.68 3.74 -8.77
N ASP A 139 7.84 4.36 -7.59
CA ASP A 139 8.06 3.64 -6.33
C ASP A 139 6.82 2.78 -5.97
N LEU A 140 5.61 3.19 -6.35
CA LEU A 140 4.37 2.45 -6.12
C LEU A 140 4.21 1.26 -7.09
N ASP A 141 4.52 1.42 -8.38
CA ASP A 141 4.50 0.30 -9.32
C ASP A 141 5.49 -0.80 -8.91
N ASP A 142 6.70 -0.41 -8.48
CA ASP A 142 7.71 -1.32 -7.94
C ASP A 142 7.24 -2.02 -6.64
N ALA A 143 6.51 -1.31 -5.78
CA ALA A 143 5.97 -1.86 -4.53
C ALA A 143 4.92 -2.94 -4.81
N ILE A 144 3.95 -2.63 -5.67
CA ILE A 144 2.88 -3.56 -6.05
C ILE A 144 3.47 -4.80 -6.74
N ASP A 145 4.46 -4.61 -7.63
CA ASP A 145 5.18 -5.72 -8.26
C ASP A 145 5.89 -6.63 -7.23
N ASP A 146 6.50 -6.04 -6.20
CA ASP A 146 7.14 -6.79 -5.13
C ASP A 146 6.14 -7.53 -4.24
N GLU A 147 5.00 -6.91 -3.93
CA GLU A 147 3.91 -7.50 -3.14
C GLU A 147 3.31 -8.72 -3.87
N GLU A 148 2.97 -8.58 -5.14
CA GLU A 148 2.45 -9.65 -5.99
C GLU A 148 3.42 -10.82 -6.13
N ARG A 149 4.73 -10.54 -6.24
CA ARG A 149 5.76 -11.58 -6.44
C ARG A 149 6.22 -12.23 -5.15
N ARG A 150 6.12 -11.55 -4.01
CA ARG A 150 6.76 -11.99 -2.75
C ARG A 150 5.77 -12.08 -1.60
N LEU A 151 5.06 -11.00 -1.32
CA LEU A 151 4.21 -10.90 -0.12
C LEU A 151 2.95 -11.76 -0.25
N PHE A 152 2.19 -11.59 -1.31
CA PHE A 152 0.94 -12.34 -1.51
C PHE A 152 1.15 -13.84 -1.70
N PRO A 153 2.19 -14.31 -2.42
CA PRO A 153 2.50 -15.74 -2.46
C PRO A 153 2.86 -16.31 -1.08
N ALA A 154 3.62 -15.58 -0.26
CA ALA A 154 3.93 -15.99 1.10
C ALA A 154 2.66 -16.04 1.98
N LEU A 155 1.80 -15.03 1.86
CA LEU A 155 0.53 -14.97 2.57
C LEU A 155 -0.41 -16.13 2.18
N ARG A 156 -0.54 -16.41 0.88
CA ARG A 156 -1.31 -17.55 0.40
C ARG A 156 -0.78 -18.85 0.97
N LYS A 157 0.54 -19.08 0.94
CA LYS A 157 1.16 -20.28 1.53
C LYS A 157 0.83 -20.41 3.01
N ALA A 158 0.94 -19.33 3.78
CA ALA A 158 0.58 -19.32 5.19
C ALA A 158 -0.91 -19.62 5.43
N LEU A 159 -1.82 -19.05 4.64
CA LEU A 159 -3.27 -19.29 4.73
C LEU A 159 -3.65 -20.75 4.37
N PHE A 160 -3.04 -21.32 3.33
CA PHE A 160 -3.31 -22.70 2.90
C PHE A 160 -2.68 -23.75 3.80
N ALA A 161 -1.49 -23.48 4.38
CA ALA A 161 -0.85 -24.37 5.33
C ALA A 161 -1.76 -24.66 6.54
N ILE A 162 -2.59 -23.69 6.94
CA ILE A 162 -3.51 -23.85 8.07
C ILE A 162 -4.68 -24.76 7.70
N ARG A 163 -5.29 -24.54 6.54
CA ARG A 163 -6.43 -25.36 6.06
C ARG A 163 -6.06 -26.84 5.90
N GLY A 164 -4.81 -27.14 5.55
CA GLY A 164 -4.32 -28.53 5.46
C GLY A 164 -4.09 -29.22 6.81
N HIS A 165 -3.85 -28.45 7.89
CA HIS A 165 -3.69 -29.00 9.24
C HIS A 165 -5.03 -29.19 9.96
N SER A 166 -6.03 -28.35 9.70
CA SER A 166 -7.37 -28.48 10.28
C SER A 166 -8.17 -29.68 9.75
N SER A 167 -7.78 -30.27 8.61
CA SER A 167 -8.41 -31.47 8.04
C SER A 167 -7.76 -32.79 8.47
N ALA A 168 -6.71 -32.74 9.31
CA ALA A 168 -5.93 -33.91 9.73
C ALA A 168 -6.04 -34.21 11.25
N SER A 169 -7.00 -33.59 11.95
CA SER A 169 -7.25 -33.80 13.39
C SER A 169 -8.60 -34.44 13.63
#